data_AF-A0A4R2AWI6-F1
#
_entry.id   AF-A0A4R2AWI6-F1
#
_cell.length_a   1.000
_cell.length_b   1.000
_cell.length_c   1.000
_cell.angle_alpha   90.00
_cell.angle_beta   90.00
_cell.angle_gamma   90.00
#
_symmetry.space_group_name_H-M   'P 1'
#
loop_
_entity.id
_entity.type
_entity.pdbx_description
1 polymer ?
#
loop_
_entity_poly.entity_id
_entity_poly.type
_entity_poly.pdbx_seq_one_letter_code
_entity_poly.pdbx_strand_id
1 'polypeptide(L)'
;MRSALARPSAQVWELEHHLSSVPEVERSRGLGDRGGDAGRGHGRQRPLQHRQHHSPRPRLGSGWKRGTHRRALGRSRGGFTSKLHCLADALGRPLAFHLTVGEAADSKAYEELIDLPERTPNALLADKGYDADAIRANLAQRKIEAVIPGRSNRRVKIEHDRKLYRQRNRIERMFGHLKINRAIATRYDQLANSFLGMVHIATARYWLKFVHAA
;
A
#
# COMPACT_ATOMS: atom_id res chain seq x y z
N MET A 1 39.35 29.22 -19.79
CA MET A 1 38.19 30.02 -20.27
C MET A 1 37.00 29.07 -20.38
N ARG A 2 35.85 29.49 -19.83
CA ARG A 2 34.56 28.78 -19.63
C ARG A 2 34.43 27.93 -18.35
N SER A 3 33.35 28.25 -17.64
CA SER A 3 32.99 27.97 -16.25
C SER A 3 31.82 26.98 -16.20
N ALA A 4 31.74 26.17 -15.14
CA ALA A 4 30.48 25.61 -14.67
C ALA A 4 30.43 25.78 -13.14
N LEU A 5 29.55 26.69 -12.73
CA LEU A 5 29.20 27.02 -11.35
C LEU A 5 28.22 25.98 -10.81
N ALA A 6 28.58 25.34 -9.70
CA ALA A 6 27.61 24.87 -8.72
C ALA A 6 28.23 25.00 -7.32
N ARG A 7 27.82 26.04 -6.59
CA ARG A 7 28.07 26.21 -5.16
C ARG A 7 26.79 25.89 -4.37
N PRO A 8 26.91 25.37 -3.15
CA PRO A 8 25.81 24.93 -2.31
C PRO A 8 25.18 26.12 -1.55
N SER A 9 23.95 25.94 -1.08
CA SER A 9 23.34 26.75 0.00
C SER A 9 22.56 25.77 0.87
N ALA A 10 22.90 25.53 2.13
CA ALA A 10 23.00 26.40 3.32
C ALA A 10 21.89 25.95 4.29
N GLN A 11 22.33 25.65 5.51
CA GLN A 11 21.66 24.98 6.63
C GLN A 11 20.45 25.76 7.20
N VAL A 12 19.38 25.07 7.63
CA VAL A 12 18.97 24.72 9.02
C VAL A 12 18.28 25.87 9.79
N TRP A 13 17.14 25.55 10.41
CA TRP A 13 16.82 26.00 11.77
C TRP A 13 16.48 24.76 12.61
N GLU A 14 17.24 24.60 13.67
CA GLU A 14 17.07 23.67 14.78
C GLU A 14 16.74 24.53 16.00
N LEU A 15 15.82 24.06 16.86
CA LEU A 15 15.60 24.66 18.18
C LEU A 15 15.63 23.49 19.19
N GLU A 16 16.81 23.40 19.78
CA GLU A 16 17.24 22.76 21.03
C GLU A 16 16.18 22.73 22.14
N HIS A 17 16.23 21.92 23.20
CA HIS A 17 17.02 20.77 23.66
C HIS A 17 16.31 20.30 24.94
N HIS A 18 16.22 18.99 25.20
CA HIS A 18 16.44 18.45 26.55
C HIS A 18 16.93 16.99 26.42
N LEU A 19 18.21 16.81 26.74
CA LEU A 19 18.97 15.57 26.72
C LEU A 19 18.85 14.81 28.04
N SER A 20 19.11 13.50 27.99
CA SER A 20 20.01 12.72 28.87
C SER A 20 20.12 11.30 28.29
N SER A 21 21.18 10.50 28.44
CA SER A 21 22.65 10.57 28.31
C SER A 21 23.17 9.11 28.47
N VAL A 22 24.35 8.81 27.91
CA VAL A 22 24.92 7.48 27.48
C VAL A 22 25.49 6.60 28.64
N PRO A 23 26.15 5.40 28.47
CA PRO A 23 27.36 5.05 27.64
C PRO A 23 27.20 3.77 26.76
N GLU A 24 27.83 3.55 25.60
CA GLU A 24 29.23 3.40 25.10
C GLU A 24 29.99 2.11 25.53
N VAL A 25 30.82 1.56 24.60
CA VAL A 25 31.88 0.50 24.63
C VAL A 25 31.52 -0.69 23.71
N GLU A 26 32.27 -1.17 22.70
CA GLU A 26 33.70 -1.13 22.31
C GLU A 26 33.93 -1.44 20.80
N ARG A 27 35.19 -1.33 20.35
CA ARG A 27 35.71 -1.47 18.97
C ARG A 27 36.30 -2.86 18.64
N SER A 28 36.15 -3.26 17.37
CA SER A 28 37.19 -3.76 16.42
C SER A 28 37.90 -5.14 16.51
N ARG A 29 38.31 -5.59 15.31
CA ARG A 29 39.29 -6.63 14.87
C ARG A 29 38.66 -7.98 14.52
N GLY A 30 39.01 -8.72 13.46
CA GLY A 30 40.04 -8.63 12.42
C GLY A 30 40.04 -9.95 11.62
N LEU A 31 40.52 -9.92 10.37
CA LEU A 31 40.58 -11.04 9.41
C LEU A 31 41.49 -12.20 9.88
N GLY A 32 41.12 -13.42 9.49
CA GLY A 32 41.97 -14.62 9.59
C GLY A 32 41.56 -15.68 8.58
N ASP A 33 42.33 -15.78 7.50
CA ASP A 33 42.35 -16.84 6.49
C ASP A 33 43.45 -17.86 6.85
N ARG A 34 43.17 -19.17 6.75
CA ARG A 34 44.14 -20.25 6.41
C ARG A 34 43.41 -21.47 5.85
N GLY A 35 43.84 -21.89 4.65
CA GLY A 35 43.43 -23.08 3.90
C GLY A 35 43.78 -24.42 4.56
N GLY A 36 43.14 -25.53 4.16
CA GLY A 36 43.49 -26.43 3.03
C GLY A 36 43.74 -27.82 3.64
N ASP A 37 43.55 -29.00 3.07
CA ASP A 37 43.25 -29.52 1.72
C ASP A 37 42.89 -31.03 1.86
N ALA A 38 42.34 -31.62 0.79
CA ALA A 38 42.30 -33.03 0.37
C ALA A 38 41.46 -34.05 1.19
N GLY A 39 40.67 -34.96 0.58
CA GLY A 39 40.41 -35.24 -0.82
C GLY A 39 39.62 -36.57 -1.01
N ARG A 40 38.96 -36.66 -2.18
CA ARG A 40 38.53 -37.85 -2.96
C ARG A 40 37.38 -38.75 -2.45
N GLY A 41 36.35 -38.84 -3.29
CA GLY A 41 35.38 -39.95 -3.31
C GLY A 41 34.38 -39.82 -4.45
N HIS A 42 34.52 -40.66 -5.48
CA HIS A 42 33.68 -40.75 -6.68
C HIS A 42 32.21 -41.09 -6.39
N GLY A 43 31.28 -40.54 -7.19
CA GLY A 43 29.92 -41.05 -7.26
C GLY A 43 28.97 -40.20 -8.10
N ARG A 44 28.89 -40.51 -9.41
CA ARG A 44 27.81 -40.04 -10.28
C ARG A 44 26.47 -40.49 -9.71
N GLN A 45 25.50 -39.58 -9.60
CA GLN A 45 24.11 -39.86 -9.96
C GLN A 45 23.32 -38.55 -10.11
N ARG A 46 22.83 -38.33 -11.33
CA ARG A 46 21.90 -37.27 -11.71
C ARG A 46 20.58 -37.49 -10.96
N PRO A 47 19.94 -36.47 -10.35
CA PRO A 47 18.54 -36.61 -9.99
C PRO A 47 17.71 -36.67 -11.26
N LEU A 48 17.03 -37.79 -11.44
CA LEU A 48 15.99 -37.99 -12.43
C LEU A 48 14.95 -36.87 -12.31
N GLN A 49 14.67 -36.21 -13.43
CA GLN A 49 13.51 -35.37 -13.59
C GLN A 49 12.24 -36.22 -13.42
N HIS A 50 11.69 -36.30 -12.22
CA HIS A 50 10.30 -36.67 -12.05
C HIS A 50 9.43 -35.42 -12.19
N ARG A 51 9.32 -34.95 -13.44
CA ARG A 51 8.25 -34.04 -13.86
C ARG A 51 6.97 -34.86 -13.99
N GLN A 52 6.35 -35.21 -12.87
CA GLN A 52 4.97 -35.69 -12.89
C GLN A 52 4.04 -34.48 -12.91
N HIS A 53 3.75 -33.99 -14.11
CA HIS A 53 2.59 -33.13 -14.33
C HIS A 53 1.33 -33.96 -14.16
N HIS A 54 0.84 -34.07 -12.93
CA HIS A 54 -0.56 -34.40 -12.69
C HIS A 54 -1.30 -33.08 -12.52
N SER A 55 -1.85 -32.59 -13.63
CA SER A 55 -2.72 -31.42 -13.67
C SER A 55 -3.80 -31.55 -12.59
N PRO A 56 -3.95 -30.61 -11.64
CA PRO A 56 -5.18 -30.51 -10.88
C PRO A 56 -6.22 -29.96 -11.84
N ARG A 57 -7.06 -30.82 -12.42
CA ARG A 57 -8.32 -30.37 -13.04
C ARG A 57 -9.18 -29.80 -11.91
N PRO A 58 -9.62 -28.53 -11.95
CA PRO A 58 -10.63 -28.07 -11.01
C PRO A 58 -11.88 -28.92 -11.23
N ARG A 59 -12.46 -29.43 -10.15
CA ARG A 59 -13.80 -30.01 -10.21
C ARG A 59 -14.73 -28.93 -10.76
N LEU A 60 -15.45 -29.23 -11.83
CA LEU A 60 -16.62 -28.49 -12.30
C LEU A 60 -17.73 -28.66 -11.25
N GLY A 61 -17.53 -28.07 -10.08
CA GLY A 61 -18.60 -27.80 -9.14
C GLY A 61 -19.18 -26.45 -9.51
N SER A 62 -20.45 -26.42 -9.88
CA SER A 62 -21.30 -25.23 -9.90
C SER A 62 -21.51 -24.70 -8.47
N GLY A 63 -20.41 -24.43 -7.75
CA GLY A 63 -20.42 -23.81 -6.45
C GLY A 63 -20.76 -22.34 -6.63
N TRP A 64 -21.83 -21.90 -5.97
CA TRP A 64 -22.26 -20.50 -5.98
C TRP A 64 -21.08 -19.53 -5.84
N LYS A 65 -20.89 -18.63 -6.81
CA LYS A 65 -19.92 -17.51 -6.79
C LYS A 65 -20.00 -16.63 -5.52
N ARG A 66 -21.00 -16.83 -4.66
CA ARG A 66 -21.24 -16.03 -3.45
C ARG A 66 -20.19 -16.26 -2.36
N GLY A 67 -19.58 -17.44 -2.26
CA GLY A 67 -18.59 -17.73 -1.21
C GLY A 67 -17.29 -16.93 -1.33
N THR A 68 -16.78 -16.74 -2.55
CA THR A 68 -15.56 -15.96 -2.83
C THR A 68 -15.81 -14.46 -2.71
N HIS A 69 -16.97 -13.98 -3.16
CA HIS A 69 -17.39 -12.58 -2.97
C HIS A 69 -17.53 -12.21 -1.49
N ARG A 70 -18.10 -13.10 -0.65
CA ARG A 70 -18.15 -12.91 0.82
C ARG A 70 -16.75 -12.83 1.45
N ARG A 71 -15.75 -13.46 0.84
CA ARG A 71 -14.34 -13.38 1.23
C ARG A 71 -13.61 -12.18 0.60
N ALA A 72 -14.33 -11.34 -0.15
CA ALA A 72 -13.81 -10.24 -0.95
C ALA A 72 -12.70 -10.65 -1.92
N LEU A 73 -12.72 -11.87 -2.46
CA LEU A 73 -11.76 -12.36 -3.45
C LEU A 73 -12.40 -12.40 -4.84
N GLY A 74 -11.69 -11.90 -5.85
CA GLY A 74 -12.14 -11.85 -7.24
C GLY A 74 -11.01 -11.92 -8.25
N ARG A 75 -11.32 -12.09 -9.54
CA ARG A 75 -10.32 -12.22 -10.61
C ARG A 75 -9.95 -10.87 -11.19
N SER A 76 -8.71 -10.44 -10.97
CA SER A 76 -8.13 -9.25 -11.61
C SER A 76 -7.16 -9.62 -12.73
N ARG A 77 -6.67 -8.63 -13.48
CA ARG A 77 -5.57 -8.84 -14.45
C ARG A 77 -4.29 -9.37 -13.79
N GLY A 78 -4.09 -9.08 -12.50
CA GLY A 78 -2.96 -9.55 -11.71
C GLY A 78 -3.20 -10.89 -11.00
N GLY A 79 -4.29 -11.59 -11.32
CA GLY A 79 -4.67 -12.86 -10.67
C GLY A 79 -5.80 -12.71 -9.66
N PHE A 80 -5.93 -13.71 -8.79
CA PHE A 80 -7.02 -13.80 -7.80
C PHE A 80 -6.70 -12.96 -6.56
N THR A 81 -7.34 -11.79 -6.45
CA THR A 81 -6.94 -10.74 -5.51
C THR A 81 -8.15 -10.00 -4.94
N SER A 82 -7.84 -8.97 -4.14
CA SER A 82 -8.79 -8.08 -3.49
C SER A 82 -8.27 -6.66 -3.56
N LYS A 83 -9.17 -5.69 -3.38
CA LYS A 83 -8.80 -4.29 -3.31
C LYS A 83 -9.10 -3.77 -1.91
N LEU A 84 -8.06 -3.26 -1.26
CA LEU A 84 -8.17 -2.54 -0.01
C LEU A 84 -8.26 -1.05 -0.34
N HIS A 85 -9.43 -0.48 -0.10
CA HIS A 85 -9.70 0.95 -0.22
C HIS A 85 -9.50 1.59 1.14
N CYS A 86 -8.98 2.81 1.18
CA CYS A 86 -8.70 3.54 2.40
C CYS A 86 -9.10 5.00 2.24
N LEU A 87 -9.73 5.55 3.26
CA LEU A 87 -9.84 6.98 3.48
C LEU A 87 -8.75 7.40 4.49
N ALA A 88 -8.08 8.52 4.23
CA ALA A 88 -7.05 9.06 5.10
C ALA A 88 -7.17 10.58 5.22
N ASP A 89 -6.64 11.15 6.29
CA ASP A 89 -6.58 12.60 6.49
C ASP A 89 -5.51 13.27 5.60
N ALA A 90 -5.44 14.60 5.67
CA ALA A 90 -4.46 15.40 4.90
C ALA A 90 -2.99 15.12 5.30
N LEU A 91 -2.74 14.53 6.47
CA LEU A 91 -1.40 14.15 6.92
C LEU A 91 -0.99 12.76 6.42
N GLY A 92 -1.95 11.96 5.93
CA GLY A 92 -1.76 10.59 5.47
C GLY A 92 -2.10 9.54 6.53
N ARG A 93 -2.86 9.91 7.56
CA ARG A 93 -3.26 8.99 8.62
C ARG A 93 -4.55 8.26 8.22
N PRO A 94 -4.59 6.91 8.28
CA PRO A 94 -5.76 6.15 7.86
C PRO A 94 -6.93 6.36 8.82
N LEU A 95 -8.10 6.65 8.26
CA LEU A 95 -9.35 6.86 8.98
C LEU A 95 -10.29 5.67 8.85
N ALA A 96 -10.42 5.12 7.65
CA ALA A 96 -11.34 4.03 7.37
C ALA A 96 -10.85 3.14 6.23
N PHE A 97 -11.28 1.88 6.25
CA PHE A 97 -10.97 0.90 5.22
C PHE A 97 -12.22 0.21 4.70
N HIS A 98 -12.22 -0.11 3.41
CA HIS A 98 -13.25 -0.92 2.78
C HIS A 98 -12.60 -1.95 1.84
N LEU A 99 -13.07 -3.20 1.87
CA LEU A 99 -12.48 -4.29 1.11
C LEU A 99 -13.45 -4.76 0.03
N THR A 100 -13.02 -4.74 -1.22
CA THR A 100 -13.79 -5.29 -2.34
C THR A 100 -13.07 -6.45 -3.01
N VAL A 101 -13.83 -7.20 -3.82
CA VAL A 101 -13.26 -8.18 -4.75
C VAL A 101 -12.31 -7.53 -5.76
N GLY A 102 -11.30 -8.26 -6.24
CA GLY A 102 -10.25 -7.74 -7.13
C GLY A 102 -10.74 -7.17 -8.47
N GLU A 103 -11.90 -7.61 -8.95
CA GLU A 103 -12.54 -7.14 -10.19
C GLU A 103 -13.48 -5.93 -10.00
N ALA A 104 -13.79 -5.55 -8.76
CA ALA A 104 -14.67 -4.43 -8.50
C ALA A 104 -14.07 -3.11 -9.01
N ALA A 105 -14.90 -2.24 -9.57
CA ALA A 105 -14.48 -0.89 -9.92
C ALA A 105 -14.21 -0.08 -8.65
N ASP A 106 -13.15 0.74 -8.65
CA ASP A 106 -12.74 1.51 -7.47
C ASP A 106 -13.84 2.50 -7.04
N SER A 107 -14.60 3.02 -8.00
CA SER A 107 -15.76 3.88 -7.75
C SER A 107 -16.81 3.26 -6.82
N LYS A 108 -16.90 1.93 -6.73
CA LYS A 108 -17.86 1.28 -5.82
C LYS A 108 -17.51 1.47 -4.35
N ALA A 109 -16.23 1.63 -4.03
CA ALA A 109 -15.80 1.84 -2.65
C ALA A 109 -16.04 3.27 -2.15
N TYR A 110 -16.37 4.21 -3.05
CA TYR A 110 -16.64 5.60 -2.68
C TYR A 110 -17.83 5.72 -1.73
N GLU A 111 -18.96 5.09 -2.08
CA GLU A 111 -20.21 5.17 -1.32
C GLU A 111 -20.04 4.62 0.10
N GLU A 112 -19.22 3.58 0.24
CA GLU A 112 -18.92 2.92 1.52
C GLU A 112 -17.97 3.71 2.42
N LEU A 113 -17.23 4.67 1.87
CA LEU A 113 -16.18 5.40 2.59
C LEU A 113 -16.50 6.87 2.86
N ILE A 114 -17.25 7.54 1.98
CA ILE A 114 -17.41 9.00 2.02
C ILE A 114 -18.18 9.49 3.26
N ASP A 115 -19.04 8.66 3.83
CA ASP A 115 -19.89 8.99 4.98
C ASP A 115 -19.29 8.59 6.33
N LEU A 116 -18.13 7.93 6.34
CA LEU A 116 -17.45 7.51 7.56
C LEU A 116 -16.77 8.63 8.36
N PRO A 117 -16.14 9.67 7.75
CA PRO A 117 -15.52 10.73 8.53
C PRO A 117 -16.59 11.65 9.14
N GLU A 118 -16.44 11.98 10.42
CA GLU A 118 -17.34 12.91 11.14
C GLU A 118 -17.33 14.33 10.55
N ARG A 119 -16.19 14.74 10.00
CA ARG A 119 -15.98 16.07 9.43
C ARG A 119 -15.95 16.01 7.92
N THR A 120 -16.76 16.85 7.29
CA THR A 120 -16.73 17.05 5.85
C THR A 120 -15.41 17.73 5.44
N PRO A 121 -14.61 17.12 4.56
CA PRO A 121 -13.37 17.73 4.10
C PRO A 121 -13.63 18.83 3.06
N ASN A 122 -12.73 19.80 2.95
CA ASN A 122 -12.80 20.82 1.90
C ASN A 122 -12.55 20.25 0.50
N ALA A 123 -11.70 19.23 0.40
CA ALA A 123 -11.32 18.59 -0.85
C ALA A 123 -11.12 17.08 -0.67
N LEU A 124 -11.46 16.30 -1.70
CA LEU A 124 -11.20 14.87 -1.77
C LEU A 124 -10.20 14.58 -2.90
N LEU A 125 -9.07 13.98 -2.54
CA LEU A 125 -8.06 13.50 -3.47
C LEU A 125 -8.29 12.02 -3.71
N ALA A 126 -8.47 11.63 -4.97
CA ALA A 126 -8.64 10.23 -5.32
C ALA A 126 -8.02 9.89 -6.68
N ASP A 127 -7.72 8.61 -6.84
CA ASP A 127 -7.17 8.07 -8.07
C ASP A 127 -8.16 8.24 -9.23
N LYS A 128 -7.63 8.24 -10.46
CA LYS A 128 -8.42 8.21 -11.70
C LYS A 128 -9.45 7.06 -11.76
N GLY A 129 -9.25 5.98 -10.99
CA GLY A 129 -10.23 4.90 -10.81
C GLY A 129 -11.56 5.37 -10.20
N TYR A 130 -11.56 6.45 -9.43
CA TYR A 130 -12.74 7.06 -8.80
C TYR A 130 -13.42 8.13 -9.68
N ASP A 131 -12.91 8.39 -10.88
CA ASP A 131 -13.57 9.33 -11.80
C ASP A 131 -14.89 8.73 -12.32
N ALA A 132 -16.00 9.27 -11.81
CA ALA A 132 -17.36 8.99 -12.25
C ALA A 132 -18.24 10.23 -12.04
N ASP A 133 -19.22 10.43 -12.93
CA ASP A 133 -20.08 11.62 -12.89
C ASP A 133 -20.94 11.65 -11.62
N ALA A 134 -21.45 10.49 -11.20
CA ALA A 134 -22.18 10.35 -9.95
C ALA A 134 -21.34 10.75 -8.72
N ILE A 135 -20.07 10.33 -8.68
CA ILE A 135 -19.14 10.69 -7.59
C ILE A 135 -18.92 12.20 -7.57
N ARG A 136 -18.63 12.81 -8.73
CA ARG A 136 -18.40 14.25 -8.81
C ARG A 136 -19.65 15.06 -8.45
N ALA A 137 -20.82 14.64 -8.90
CA ALA A 137 -22.09 15.27 -8.56
C ALA A 137 -22.36 15.19 -7.05
N ASN A 138 -22.09 14.04 -6.43
CA ASN A 138 -22.22 13.88 -4.98
C ASN A 138 -21.24 14.76 -4.19
N LEU A 139 -19.98 14.85 -4.62
CA LEU A 139 -18.99 15.75 -4.02
C LEU A 139 -19.40 17.22 -4.15
N ALA A 140 -19.90 17.63 -5.32
CA ALA A 140 -20.40 18.99 -5.54
C ALA A 140 -21.59 19.31 -4.63
N GLN A 141 -22.53 18.37 -4.46
CA GLN A 141 -23.67 18.52 -3.55
C GLN A 141 -23.22 18.70 -2.10
N ARG A 142 -22.15 17.99 -1.70
CA ARG A 142 -21.54 18.10 -0.36
C ARG A 142 -20.60 19.30 -0.20
N LYS A 143 -20.41 20.12 -1.25
CA LYS A 143 -19.45 21.23 -1.30
C LYS A 143 -18.00 20.80 -1.05
N ILE A 144 -17.65 19.59 -1.50
CA ILE A 144 -16.30 19.03 -1.44
C ILE A 144 -15.64 19.19 -2.81
N GLU A 145 -14.45 19.79 -2.87
CA GLU A 145 -13.70 19.89 -4.11
C GLU A 145 -13.19 18.52 -4.58
N ALA A 146 -13.50 18.14 -5.82
CA ALA A 146 -13.09 16.85 -6.40
C ALA A 146 -11.72 16.92 -7.08
N VAL A 147 -10.65 16.63 -6.35
CA VAL A 147 -9.27 16.58 -6.85
C VAL A 147 -8.97 15.20 -7.42
N ILE A 148 -9.68 14.85 -8.50
CA ILE A 148 -9.63 13.54 -9.15
C ILE A 148 -9.23 13.75 -10.61
N PRO A 149 -8.16 13.12 -11.11
CA PRO A 149 -7.83 13.17 -12.52
C PRO A 149 -8.90 12.49 -13.38
N GLY A 150 -9.30 13.13 -14.49
CA GLY A 150 -10.25 12.55 -15.43
C GLY A 150 -9.72 11.27 -16.11
N ARG A 151 -10.62 10.33 -16.39
CA ARG A 151 -10.28 9.15 -17.20
C ARG A 151 -9.92 9.55 -18.63
N SER A 152 -9.07 8.74 -19.28
CA SER A 152 -8.53 9.05 -20.62
C SER A 152 -9.60 8.93 -21.71
N ASN A 153 -10.64 8.15 -21.47
CA ASN A 153 -11.78 7.98 -22.37
C ASN A 153 -12.90 9.01 -22.14
N ARG A 154 -12.68 10.01 -21.28
CA ARG A 154 -13.68 11.04 -21.00
C ARG A 154 -13.73 12.01 -22.18
N ARG A 155 -14.95 12.27 -22.68
CA ARG A 155 -15.17 13.20 -23.82
C ARG A 155 -14.75 14.63 -23.48
N VAL A 156 -15.02 15.06 -22.25
CA VAL A 156 -14.66 16.38 -21.74
C VAL A 156 -13.53 16.22 -20.74
N LYS A 157 -12.43 16.92 -21.00
CA LYS A 157 -11.28 16.93 -20.10
C LYS A 157 -11.64 17.73 -18.84
N ILE A 158 -11.39 17.13 -17.68
CA ILE A 158 -11.55 17.79 -16.39
C ILE A 158 -10.19 18.27 -15.90
N GLU A 159 -10.11 19.56 -15.60
CA GLU A 159 -8.98 20.13 -14.90
C GLU A 159 -9.08 19.84 -13.40
N HIS A 160 -7.93 19.57 -12.78
CA HIS A 160 -7.81 19.32 -11.35
C HIS A 160 -6.52 19.99 -10.86
N ASP A 161 -6.49 20.37 -9.59
CA ASP A 161 -5.28 20.94 -9.00
C ASP A 161 -4.17 19.87 -8.89
N ARG A 162 -3.15 20.00 -9.74
CA ARG A 162 -1.98 19.11 -9.76
C ARG A 162 -1.08 19.28 -8.54
N LYS A 163 -1.01 20.47 -7.92
CA LYS A 163 -0.24 20.70 -6.70
C LYS A 163 -0.90 19.96 -5.55
N LEU A 164 -2.21 20.09 -5.41
CA LEU A 164 -2.97 19.37 -4.40
C LEU A 164 -2.93 17.86 -4.65
N TYR A 165 -3.13 17.40 -5.89
CA TYR A 165 -3.07 15.97 -6.23
C TYR A 165 -1.73 15.29 -5.86
N ARG A 166 -0.61 16.02 -5.88
CA ARG A 166 0.70 15.48 -5.43
C ARG A 166 0.72 15.02 -3.96
N GLN A 167 -0.20 15.52 -3.14
CA GLN A 167 -0.31 15.11 -1.74
C GLN A 167 -0.80 13.67 -1.56
N ARG A 168 -1.36 13.03 -2.61
CA ARG A 168 -1.67 11.59 -2.65
C ARG A 168 -0.49 10.71 -2.25
N ASN A 169 0.75 11.15 -2.49
CA ASN A 169 1.96 10.45 -2.04
C ASN A 169 1.95 10.11 -0.54
N ARG A 170 1.25 10.90 0.29
CA ARG A 170 1.07 10.58 1.72
C ARG A 170 0.33 9.26 1.93
N ILE A 171 -0.74 9.03 1.16
CA ILE A 171 -1.52 7.79 1.17
C ILE A 171 -0.67 6.62 0.65
N GLU A 172 0.12 6.84 -0.40
CA GLU A 172 1.01 5.80 -0.94
C GLU A 172 2.07 5.38 0.07
N ARG A 173 2.69 6.33 0.78
CA ARG A 173 3.62 6.06 1.87
C ARG A 173 2.94 5.33 3.03
N MET A 174 1.73 5.73 3.40
CA MET A 174 0.92 5.03 4.41
C MET A 174 0.67 3.56 4.01
N PHE A 175 0.25 3.29 2.78
CA PHE A 175 0.12 1.91 2.28
C PHE A 175 1.45 1.17 2.25
N GLY A 176 2.56 1.85 1.93
CA GLY A 176 3.91 1.31 2.03
C GLY A 176 4.22 0.83 3.44
N HIS A 177 3.92 1.65 4.46
CA HIS A 177 4.09 1.26 5.86
C HIS A 177 3.21 0.08 6.28
N LEU A 178 1.94 0.05 5.86
CA LEU A 178 1.06 -1.10 6.13
C LEU A 178 1.61 -2.38 5.49
N LYS A 179 2.20 -2.28 4.30
CA LYS A 179 2.78 -3.40 3.55
C LYS A 179 4.16 -3.85 4.03
N ILE A 180 4.77 -3.19 5.02
CA ILE A 180 5.91 -3.77 5.75
C ILE A 180 5.47 -5.09 6.41
N ASN A 181 4.21 -5.17 6.85
CA ASN A 181 3.64 -6.42 7.30
C ASN A 181 3.33 -7.33 6.10
N ARG A 182 4.12 -8.40 5.97
CA ARG A 182 4.00 -9.38 4.88
C ARG A 182 2.62 -10.06 4.81
N ALA A 183 1.94 -10.24 5.95
CA ALA A 183 0.57 -10.79 5.98
C ALA A 183 -0.43 -9.88 5.25
N ILE A 184 -0.22 -8.55 5.29
CA ILE A 184 -1.03 -7.57 4.57
C ILE A 184 -0.60 -7.49 3.10
N ALA A 185 0.71 -7.40 2.84
CA ALA A 185 1.24 -7.21 1.49
C ALA A 185 0.85 -8.34 0.53
N THR A 186 0.93 -9.58 0.98
CA THR A 186 0.56 -10.76 0.17
C THR A 186 -0.89 -11.20 0.38
N ARG A 187 -1.56 -10.70 1.43
CA ARG A 187 -2.85 -11.21 1.94
C ARG A 187 -2.79 -12.72 2.23
N TYR A 188 -2.43 -13.09 3.45
CA TYR A 188 -2.46 -14.49 3.90
C TYR A 188 -3.85 -14.97 4.33
N ASP A 189 -4.67 -14.05 4.81
CA ASP A 189 -6.02 -14.35 5.27
C ASP A 189 -7.02 -14.57 4.12
N GLN A 190 -7.65 -15.74 4.12
CA GLN A 190 -8.70 -16.05 3.15
C GLN A 190 -10.03 -15.36 3.47
N LEU A 191 -10.32 -15.08 4.75
CA LEU A 191 -11.55 -14.42 5.17
C LEU A 191 -11.37 -12.90 5.14
N ALA A 192 -12.40 -12.18 4.68
CA ALA A 192 -12.38 -10.72 4.61
C ALA A 192 -12.20 -10.09 6.01
N ASN A 193 -12.92 -10.60 7.01
CA ASN A 193 -12.89 -10.07 8.37
C ASN A 193 -11.52 -10.27 9.03
N SER A 194 -10.90 -11.44 8.86
CA SER A 194 -9.55 -11.72 9.39
C SER A 194 -8.51 -10.80 8.75
N PHE A 195 -8.59 -10.62 7.41
CA PHE A 195 -7.71 -9.69 6.71
C PHE A 195 -7.87 -8.24 7.19
N LEU A 196 -9.11 -7.76 7.30
CA LEU A 196 -9.40 -6.42 7.83
C LEU A 196 -8.93 -6.28 9.28
N GLY A 197 -9.09 -7.31 10.11
CA GLY A 197 -8.54 -7.34 11.47
C GLY A 197 -7.04 -7.11 11.49
N MET A 198 -6.28 -7.78 10.62
CA MET A 198 -4.83 -7.56 10.49
C MET A 198 -4.49 -6.14 10.02
N VAL A 199 -5.26 -5.59 9.08
CA VAL A 199 -5.12 -4.19 8.63
C VAL A 199 -5.38 -3.22 9.79
N HIS A 200 -6.42 -3.43 10.59
CA HIS A 200 -6.72 -2.61 11.76
C HIS A 200 -5.61 -2.70 12.83
N ILE A 201 -5.08 -3.89 13.11
CA ILE A 201 -3.94 -4.04 14.05
C ILE A 201 -2.71 -3.27 13.56
N ALA A 202 -2.36 -3.41 12.28
CA ALA A 202 -1.25 -2.66 11.70
C ALA A 202 -1.50 -1.14 11.73
N THR A 203 -2.75 -0.73 11.54
CA THR A 203 -3.18 0.67 11.61
C THR A 203 -3.10 1.22 13.03
N ALA A 204 -3.54 0.47 14.04
CA ALA A 204 -3.37 0.86 15.45
C ALA A 204 -1.89 1.08 15.79
N ARG A 205 -1.01 0.17 15.35
CA ARG A 205 0.45 0.34 15.49
C ARG A 205 0.98 1.56 14.74
N TYR A 206 0.41 1.89 13.58
CA TYR A 206 0.76 3.10 12.83
C TYR A 206 0.38 4.35 13.63
N TRP A 207 -0.84 4.41 14.16
CA TRP A 207 -1.33 5.52 14.99
C TRP A 207 -0.55 5.71 16.29
N LEU A 208 -0.16 4.63 16.97
CA LEU A 208 0.64 4.72 18.20
C LEU A 208 1.95 5.48 17.98
N LYS A 209 2.59 5.36 16.81
CA LYS A 209 3.81 6.13 16.51
C LYS A 209 3.56 7.64 16.46
N PHE A 210 2.36 8.07 16.04
CA PHE A 210 2.02 9.49 15.98
C PHE A 210 1.65 10.05 17.35
N VAL A 211 0.97 9.27 18.18
CA VAL A 211 0.56 9.71 19.52
C VAL A 211 1.78 9.93 20.43
N HIS A 212 2.83 9.12 20.30
CA HIS A 212 4.05 9.26 21.11
C HIS A 212 5.07 10.26 20.52
N ALA A 213 4.81 10.81 19.34
CA ALA A 213 5.67 11.77 18.65
C ALA A 213 5.04 13.18 18.57
N ALA A 214 3.87 13.37 19.18
CA ALA A 214 3.14 14.63 19.30
C ALA A 214 3.17 15.08 20.76
#